data_AF-A0A565AXM3-F1
#
_entry.id   AF-A0A565AXM3-F1
#
_cell.length_a   1.000
_cell.length_b   1.000
_cell.length_c   1.000
_cell.angle_alpha   90.00
_cell.angle_beta   90.00
_cell.angle_gamma   90.00
#
_symmetry.space_group_name_H-M   'P 1'
#
loop_
_entity.id
_entity.type
_entity.pdbx_description
1 polymer ?
#
loop_
_entity_poly.entity_id
_entity_poly.type
_entity_poly.pdbx_seq_one_letter_code
_entity_poly.pdbx_strand_id
1 'polypeptide(L)'
;MNNLIFFLRDRFLEDFKGVTKPIDFMEVEFAVAVSKTYPNAKKKSYKIPNNVSKYVGKDRQWFTDVERLYCPYMIHGHWIGLCIDLSSHEITVLQPDPTKYAFNELTKELQPLAESLPFVITKCATNSEMDADMTKPFTITSYAGEWKIKRKGSHGITAMLLFELHASTTLNFLPNLDEASVIDVGKNYGV
;
A
#
# COMPACT_ATOMS: atom_id res chain seq x y z
N MET A 1 -10.73 7.72 6.37
CA MET A 1 -9.53 7.16 5.73
C MET A 1 -9.63 7.26 4.21
N ASN A 2 -10.63 6.68 3.55
CA ASN A 2 -10.74 6.75 2.08
C ASN A 2 -10.75 8.19 1.51
N ASN A 3 -11.48 9.13 2.14
CA ASN A 3 -11.44 10.55 1.73
C ASN A 3 -10.03 11.17 1.80
N LEU A 4 -9.24 10.77 2.80
CA LEU A 4 -7.88 11.26 2.98
C LEU A 4 -6.95 10.70 1.90
N ILE A 5 -7.16 9.45 1.49
CA ILE A 5 -6.41 8.80 0.42
C ILE A 5 -6.73 9.40 -0.94
N PHE A 6 -7.99 9.74 -1.19
CA PHE A 6 -8.36 10.40 -2.45
C PHE A 6 -7.83 11.83 -2.50
N PHE A 7 -7.92 12.59 -1.40
CA PHE A 7 -7.26 13.88 -1.31
C PHE A 7 -5.75 13.77 -1.57
N LEU A 8 -5.09 12.79 -0.95
CA LEU A 8 -3.68 12.52 -1.16
C LEU A 8 -3.39 12.18 -2.62
N ARG A 9 -4.19 11.32 -3.24
CA ARG A 9 -4.06 10.93 -4.65
C ARG A 9 -4.17 12.15 -5.57
N ASP A 10 -5.20 12.96 -5.40
CA ASP A 10 -5.45 14.12 -6.24
C ASP A 10 -4.30 15.13 -6.10
N ARG A 11 -3.93 15.45 -4.85
CA ARG A 11 -2.78 16.31 -4.56
C ARG A 11 -1.48 15.78 -5.15
N PHE A 12 -1.21 14.49 -4.97
CA PHE A 12 0.02 13.87 -5.45
C PHE A 12 0.10 13.84 -6.98
N LEU A 13 -1.01 13.56 -7.67
CA LEU A 13 -1.08 13.59 -9.13
C LEU A 13 -0.98 15.02 -9.70
N GLU A 14 -1.44 16.04 -8.96
CA GLU A 14 -1.34 17.45 -9.36
C GLU A 14 0.05 18.05 -9.08
N ASP A 15 0.63 17.78 -7.91
CA ASP A 15 1.80 18.51 -7.39
C ASP A 15 3.15 17.84 -7.70
N PHE A 16 3.20 16.51 -7.85
CA PHE A 16 4.48 15.78 -7.98
C PHE A 16 4.85 15.45 -9.43
N LYS A 17 5.50 16.41 -10.12
CA LYS A 17 6.10 16.21 -11.46
C LYS A 17 7.44 15.45 -11.49
N GLY A 18 7.80 14.73 -10.41
CA GLY A 18 9.11 14.11 -10.22
C GLY A 18 9.10 12.61 -9.90
N VAL A 19 7.95 11.95 -9.97
CA VAL A 19 7.82 10.53 -9.64
C VAL A 19 8.44 9.71 -10.78
N THR A 20 9.46 8.91 -10.45
CA THR A 20 10.19 8.11 -11.44
C THR A 20 9.42 6.87 -11.90
N LYS A 21 8.42 6.44 -11.14
CA LYS A 21 7.59 5.26 -11.43
C LYS A 21 6.10 5.61 -11.36
N PRO A 22 5.25 5.14 -12.29
CA PRO A 22 3.81 5.38 -12.22
C PRO A 22 3.21 4.72 -10.97
N ILE A 23 2.40 5.46 -10.20
CA ILE A 23 1.81 4.97 -8.95
C ILE A 23 0.29 5.08 -8.92
N ASP A 24 -0.36 4.30 -8.07
CA ASP A 24 -1.78 4.47 -7.76
C ASP A 24 -2.06 4.28 -6.26
N PHE A 25 -3.17 4.84 -5.80
CA PHE A 25 -3.60 4.77 -4.41
C PHE A 25 -4.89 3.97 -4.29
N MET A 26 -4.88 2.98 -3.41
CA MET A 26 -5.98 2.03 -3.23
C MET A 26 -6.78 2.35 -1.96
N GLU A 27 -8.10 2.14 -2.02
CA GLU A 27 -8.94 2.24 -0.82
C GLU A 27 -8.57 1.17 0.22
N VAL A 28 -8.95 1.39 1.48
CA VAL A 28 -8.71 0.46 2.60
C VAL A 28 -9.18 -0.96 2.30
N GLU A 29 -10.30 -1.08 1.60
CA GLU A 29 -10.94 -2.35 1.32
C GLU A 29 -10.16 -3.21 0.33
N PHE A 30 -9.27 -2.63 -0.48
CA PHE A 30 -8.54 -3.35 -1.53
C PHE A 30 -7.66 -4.46 -0.95
N ALA A 31 -6.66 -4.10 -0.15
CA ALA A 31 -5.71 -5.05 0.41
C ALA A 31 -6.43 -6.08 1.31
N VAL A 32 -7.44 -5.64 2.07
CA VAL A 32 -8.27 -6.53 2.89
C VAL A 32 -9.04 -7.54 2.04
N ALA A 33 -9.62 -7.10 0.92
CA ALA A 33 -10.36 -7.99 0.02
C ALA A 33 -9.44 -8.99 -0.68
N VAL A 34 -8.24 -8.57 -1.10
CA VAL A 34 -7.22 -9.48 -1.65
C VAL A 34 -6.78 -10.50 -0.60
N SER A 35 -6.47 -10.09 0.63
CA SER A 35 -6.11 -11.00 1.73
C SER A 35 -7.18 -12.06 2.00
N LYS A 36 -8.47 -11.68 1.94
CA LYS A 36 -9.60 -12.61 2.16
C LYS A 36 -9.77 -13.64 1.06
N THR A 37 -9.09 -13.49 -0.08
CA THR A 37 -9.08 -14.49 -1.14
C THR A 37 -8.21 -15.69 -0.79
N TYR A 38 -7.31 -15.58 0.19
CA TYR A 38 -6.47 -16.67 0.68
C TYR A 38 -7.29 -17.77 1.38
N PRO A 39 -6.92 -19.06 1.24
CA PRO A 39 -6.00 -19.64 0.25
C PRO A 39 -6.68 -19.94 -1.08
N ASN A 40 -7.96 -19.55 -1.24
CA ASN A 40 -8.79 -19.90 -2.38
C ASN A 40 -8.32 -19.31 -3.70
N ALA A 41 -7.59 -18.20 -3.71
CA ALA A 41 -7.04 -17.59 -4.92
C ALA A 41 -6.21 -18.57 -5.76
N LYS A 42 -5.56 -19.54 -5.12
CA LYS A 42 -4.77 -20.62 -5.75
C LYS A 42 -5.62 -21.65 -6.51
N LYS A 43 -6.94 -21.69 -6.27
CA LYS A 43 -7.86 -22.65 -6.88
C LYS A 43 -8.21 -22.21 -8.30
N LYS A 44 -8.29 -23.17 -9.23
CA LYS A 44 -8.68 -22.93 -10.62
C LYS A 44 -9.99 -22.14 -10.73
N SER A 45 -11.04 -22.55 -10.01
CA SER A 45 -12.40 -21.98 -10.07
C SER A 45 -12.70 -20.90 -9.01
N TYR A 46 -11.72 -20.10 -8.59
CA TYR A 46 -11.97 -18.97 -7.69
C TYR A 46 -12.50 -17.73 -8.41
N LYS A 47 -13.54 -17.09 -7.84
CA LYS A 47 -14.12 -15.82 -8.30
C LYS A 47 -13.46 -14.65 -7.56
N ILE A 48 -12.94 -13.69 -8.32
CA ILE A 48 -12.38 -12.45 -7.78
C ILE A 48 -13.49 -11.58 -7.19
N PRO A 49 -13.29 -10.98 -6.00
CA PRO A 49 -14.23 -10.01 -5.45
C PRO A 49 -14.42 -8.81 -6.41
N ASN A 50 -15.66 -8.39 -6.64
CA ASN A 50 -15.97 -7.28 -7.55
C ASN A 50 -15.27 -5.96 -7.16
N ASN A 51 -15.06 -5.76 -5.85
CA ASN A 51 -14.38 -4.59 -5.32
C ASN A 51 -12.85 -4.64 -5.52
N VAL A 52 -12.29 -5.77 -5.97
CA VAL A 52 -10.87 -5.90 -6.37
C VAL A 52 -10.74 -5.69 -7.88
N SER A 53 -11.61 -6.30 -8.67
CA SER A 53 -11.57 -6.16 -10.14
C SER A 53 -11.80 -4.73 -10.63
N LYS A 54 -12.49 -3.87 -9.86
CA LYS A 54 -12.66 -2.44 -10.22
C LYS A 54 -11.35 -1.66 -10.28
N TYR A 55 -10.32 -2.10 -9.56
CA TYR A 55 -8.99 -1.45 -9.55
C TYR A 55 -8.08 -1.93 -10.65
N VAL A 56 -8.42 -3.06 -11.26
CA VAL A 56 -7.71 -3.62 -12.41
C VAL A 56 -8.47 -3.19 -13.66
N GLY A 57 -8.40 -1.88 -13.93
CA GLY A 57 -9.11 -1.22 -15.03
C GLY A 57 -8.28 -1.12 -16.30
N LYS A 58 -8.94 -0.96 -17.44
CA LYS A 58 -8.26 -0.72 -18.73
C LYS A 58 -7.60 0.66 -18.82
N ASP A 59 -8.09 1.63 -18.06
CA ASP A 59 -7.64 3.03 -18.18
C ASP A 59 -6.30 3.31 -17.47
N ARG A 60 -5.91 2.42 -16.54
CA ARG A 60 -4.60 2.43 -15.86
C ARG A 60 -4.19 1.00 -15.55
N GLN A 61 -3.53 0.36 -16.50
CA GLN A 61 -3.21 -1.06 -16.39
C GLN A 61 -1.97 -1.26 -15.52
N TRP A 62 -2.02 -2.25 -14.64
CA TRP A 62 -0.89 -2.62 -13.78
C TRP A 62 0.26 -3.18 -14.61
N PHE A 63 1.50 -3.02 -14.14
CA PHE A 63 2.74 -3.37 -14.85
C PHE A 63 3.07 -2.51 -16.08
N THR A 64 2.14 -1.70 -16.59
CA THR A 64 2.39 -0.78 -17.71
C THR A 64 2.21 0.68 -17.31
N ASP A 65 1.03 1.07 -16.82
CA ASP A 65 0.68 2.45 -16.43
C ASP A 65 0.79 2.67 -14.92
N VAL A 66 0.94 1.58 -14.16
CA VAL A 66 1.05 1.57 -12.71
C VAL A 66 2.05 0.49 -12.30
N GLU A 67 3.12 0.90 -11.63
CA GLU A 67 4.13 0.00 -11.08
C GLU A 67 4.02 -0.17 -9.56
N ARG A 68 3.45 0.82 -8.86
CA ARG A 68 3.32 0.78 -7.39
C ARG A 68 1.93 1.13 -6.91
N LEU A 69 1.44 0.34 -5.95
CA LEU A 69 0.16 0.57 -5.30
C LEU A 69 0.39 0.96 -3.83
N TYR A 70 -0.13 2.11 -3.42
CA TYR A 70 -0.14 2.51 -2.01
C TYR A 70 -1.49 2.20 -1.38
N CYS A 71 -1.47 1.36 -0.35
CA CYS A 71 -2.67 0.87 0.32
C CYS A 71 -2.56 1.11 1.82
N PRO A 72 -3.50 1.82 2.47
CA PRO A 72 -3.58 1.78 3.92
C PRO A 72 -3.94 0.35 4.36
N TYR A 73 -3.45 -0.07 5.53
CA TYR A 73 -3.81 -1.35 6.08
C TYR A 73 -3.92 -1.26 7.60
N MET A 74 -4.83 -2.03 8.19
CA MET A 74 -5.07 -2.01 9.62
C MET A 74 -4.70 -3.35 10.24
N ILE A 75 -3.78 -3.33 11.20
CA ILE A 75 -3.38 -4.49 11.99
C ILE A 75 -3.77 -4.21 13.44
N HIS A 76 -4.64 -5.05 14.02
CA HIS A 76 -5.12 -4.91 15.41
C HIS A 76 -5.53 -3.48 15.82
N GLY A 77 -6.17 -2.74 14.90
CA GLY A 77 -6.63 -1.38 15.13
C GLY A 77 -5.61 -0.27 14.86
N HIS A 78 -4.37 -0.60 14.48
CA HIS A 78 -3.33 0.36 14.14
C HIS A 78 -3.18 0.47 12.62
N TRP A 79 -3.10 1.71 12.12
CA TRP A 79 -2.87 1.95 10.70
C TRP A 79 -1.39 1.80 10.37
N ILE A 80 -1.13 1.11 9.27
CA ILE A 80 0.17 1.07 8.59
C ILE A 80 -0.04 1.45 7.12
N GLY A 81 1.04 1.82 6.45
CA GLY A 81 1.05 1.94 5.01
C GLY A 81 1.64 0.69 4.36
N LEU A 82 1.13 0.32 3.18
CA LEU A 82 1.74 -0.68 2.31
C LEU A 82 2.11 -0.02 0.97
N CYS A 83 3.34 -0.22 0.51
CA CYS A 83 3.74 -0.01 -0.87
C CYS A 83 3.88 -1.38 -1.52
N ILE A 84 3.04 -1.67 -2.52
CA ILE A 84 3.11 -2.90 -3.32
C ILE A 84 3.83 -2.54 -4.62
N ASP A 85 5.09 -2.94 -4.77
CA ASP A 85 5.85 -2.78 -6.02
C ASP A 85 5.63 -4.02 -6.88
N LEU A 86 4.87 -3.83 -7.96
CA LEU A 86 4.45 -4.89 -8.87
C LEU A 86 5.65 -5.46 -9.62
N SER A 87 6.59 -4.61 -10.03
CA SER A 87 7.76 -5.00 -10.82
C SER A 87 8.77 -5.80 -10.00
N SER A 88 9.06 -5.39 -8.76
CA SER A 88 9.96 -6.14 -7.88
C SER A 88 9.26 -7.24 -7.10
N HIS A 89 7.93 -7.32 -7.19
CA HIS A 89 7.13 -8.34 -6.55
C HIS A 89 7.29 -8.31 -5.01
N GLU A 90 7.29 -7.09 -4.45
CA GLU A 90 7.56 -6.78 -3.04
C GLU A 90 6.43 -5.94 -2.40
N ILE A 91 6.12 -6.22 -1.14
CA ILE A 91 5.29 -5.40 -0.26
C ILE A 91 6.20 -4.76 0.79
N THR A 92 6.44 -3.45 0.68
CA THR A 92 7.14 -2.67 1.69
C THR A 92 6.15 -2.13 2.72
N VAL A 93 6.32 -2.51 3.98
CA VAL A 93 5.53 -2.00 5.10
C VAL A 93 6.08 -0.66 5.58
N LEU A 94 5.24 0.37 5.58
CA LEU A 94 5.55 1.71 6.06
C LEU A 94 4.95 1.88 7.46
N GLN A 95 5.77 1.77 8.50
CA GLN A 95 5.31 1.76 9.90
C GLN A 95 5.31 3.16 10.52
N PRO A 96 4.18 3.68 11.01
CA PRO A 96 4.15 4.88 11.87
C PRO A 96 4.92 4.71 13.19
N ASP A 97 4.98 3.48 13.71
CA ASP A 97 5.77 3.11 14.89
C ASP A 97 6.47 1.77 14.60
N PRO A 98 7.76 1.80 14.20
CA PRO A 98 8.55 0.60 13.95
C PRO A 98 8.71 -0.32 15.16
N THR A 99 8.52 0.19 16.38
CA THR A 99 8.64 -0.61 17.61
C THR A 99 7.35 -1.31 18.01
N LYS A 100 6.26 -1.10 17.25
CA LYS A 100 4.93 -1.62 17.60
C LYS A 100 4.74 -3.10 17.28
N TYR A 101 5.25 -3.53 16.14
CA TYR A 101 5.15 -4.90 15.64
C TYR A 101 6.53 -5.37 15.24
N ALA A 102 6.91 -6.55 15.70
CA ALA A 102 8.09 -7.22 15.19
C ALA A 102 7.86 -7.65 13.73
N PHE A 103 8.95 -7.75 12.96
CA PHE A 103 8.86 -8.04 11.53
C PHE A 103 8.19 -9.40 11.23
N ASN A 104 8.39 -10.41 12.07
CA ASN A 104 7.71 -11.69 11.95
C ASN A 104 6.18 -11.60 12.18
N GLU A 105 5.72 -10.70 13.06
CA GLU A 105 4.29 -10.45 13.27
C GLU A 105 3.67 -9.80 12.02
N LEU A 106 4.34 -8.77 11.47
CA LEU A 106 3.92 -8.13 10.22
C LEU A 106 3.85 -9.13 9.06
N THR A 107 4.87 -10.00 8.96
CA THR A 107 4.95 -11.01 7.91
C THR A 107 3.78 -11.98 8.01
N LYS A 108 3.44 -12.43 9.22
CA LYS A 108 2.31 -13.34 9.45
C LYS A 108 0.96 -12.70 9.11
N GLU A 109 0.77 -11.44 9.48
CA GLU A 109 -0.47 -10.69 9.18
C GLU A 109 -0.64 -10.39 7.69
N LEU A 110 0.46 -10.19 6.96
CA LEU A 110 0.45 -9.86 5.53
C LEU A 110 0.64 -11.06 4.60
N GLN A 111 0.97 -12.24 5.14
CA GLN A 111 1.11 -13.47 4.36
C GLN A 111 -0.11 -13.78 3.47
N PRO A 112 -1.37 -13.65 3.94
CA PRO A 112 -2.53 -13.86 3.08
C PRO A 112 -2.59 -12.91 1.87
N LEU A 113 -2.16 -11.65 2.04
CA LEU A 113 -2.07 -10.68 0.96
C LEU A 113 -1.00 -11.08 -0.04
N ALA A 114 0.21 -11.32 0.47
CA ALA A 114 1.39 -11.65 -0.32
C ALA A 114 1.20 -12.91 -1.17
N GLU A 115 0.54 -13.92 -0.62
CA GLU A 115 0.26 -15.18 -1.33
C GLU A 115 -0.90 -15.07 -2.33
N SER A 116 -1.79 -14.10 -2.17
CA SER A 116 -2.99 -13.97 -3.01
C SER A 116 -2.81 -13.02 -4.19
N LEU A 117 -2.00 -11.97 -4.05
CA LEU A 117 -1.78 -10.94 -5.06
C LEU A 117 -1.49 -11.50 -6.47
N PRO A 118 -0.55 -12.45 -6.66
CA PRO A 118 -0.21 -12.91 -8.02
C PRO A 118 -1.36 -13.62 -8.72
N PHE A 119 -2.18 -14.35 -7.96
CA PHE A 119 -3.36 -15.03 -8.49
C PHE A 119 -4.47 -14.03 -8.84
N VAL A 120 -4.57 -12.94 -8.10
CA VAL A 120 -5.50 -11.84 -8.42
C VAL A 120 -5.04 -11.09 -9.66
N ILE A 121 -3.75 -10.78 -9.76
CA ILE A 121 -3.13 -10.11 -10.91
C ILE A 121 -3.40 -10.89 -12.19
N THR A 122 -2.99 -12.16 -12.23
CA THR A 122 -3.18 -13.03 -13.41
C THR A 122 -4.65 -13.26 -13.77
N LYS A 123 -5.54 -13.49 -12.79
CA LYS A 123 -6.98 -13.67 -13.05
C LYS A 123 -7.70 -12.40 -13.53
N CYS A 124 -7.17 -11.22 -13.21
CA CYS A 124 -7.72 -9.94 -13.64
C CYS A 124 -6.91 -9.30 -14.76
N ALA A 125 -6.00 -10.04 -15.39
CA ALA A 125 -5.07 -9.50 -16.37
C ALA A 125 -5.81 -8.71 -17.46
N THR A 126 -5.35 -7.49 -17.69
CA THR A 126 -5.85 -6.63 -18.77
C THR A 126 -4.78 -6.37 -19.84
N ASN A 127 -3.54 -6.80 -19.60
CA ASN A 127 -2.40 -6.74 -20.51
C ASN A 127 -1.56 -8.04 -20.40
N SER A 128 -0.57 -8.17 -21.29
CA SER A 128 0.32 -9.33 -21.37
C SER A 128 1.21 -9.52 -20.14
N GLU A 129 1.63 -8.44 -19.51
CA GLU A 129 2.55 -8.42 -18.38
C GLU A 129 1.88 -9.00 -17.14
N MET A 130 0.62 -8.64 -16.89
CA MET A 130 -0.20 -9.21 -15.83
C MET A 130 -0.52 -10.68 -16.07
N ASP A 131 -0.79 -11.09 -17.31
CA ASP A 131 -1.06 -12.49 -17.66
C ASP A 131 0.19 -13.38 -17.46
N ALA A 132 1.37 -12.80 -17.73
CA ALA A 132 2.66 -13.44 -17.56
C ALA A 132 3.26 -13.32 -16.13
N ASP A 133 2.53 -12.72 -15.18
CA ASP A 133 3.03 -12.48 -13.83
C ASP A 133 3.40 -13.79 -13.09
N MET A 134 4.36 -13.70 -12.18
CA MET A 134 4.89 -14.86 -11.47
C MET A 134 3.92 -15.35 -10.40
N THR A 135 3.54 -16.63 -10.41
CA THR A 135 2.65 -17.19 -9.38
C THR A 135 3.32 -17.40 -8.00
N LYS A 136 4.44 -16.73 -7.71
CA LYS A 136 5.16 -16.81 -6.43
C LYS A 136 4.64 -15.75 -5.49
N PRO A 137 4.61 -15.95 -4.16
CA PRO A 137 4.18 -14.91 -3.24
C PRO A 137 5.05 -13.65 -3.33
N PHE A 138 4.46 -12.47 -3.07
CA PHE A 138 5.22 -11.24 -2.88
C PHE A 138 6.16 -11.37 -1.67
N THR A 139 7.37 -10.83 -1.78
CA THR A 139 8.24 -10.68 -0.61
C THR A 139 7.68 -9.57 0.29
N ILE A 140 7.92 -9.67 1.59
CA ILE A 140 7.53 -8.62 2.54
C ILE A 140 8.82 -8.01 3.08
N THR A 141 8.90 -6.68 3.03
CA THR A 141 9.96 -5.90 3.66
C THR A 141 9.33 -4.89 4.61
N SER A 142 10.11 -4.33 5.52
CA SER A 142 9.65 -3.21 6.35
C SER A 142 10.62 -2.06 6.18
N TYR A 143 10.06 -0.88 5.93
CA TYR A 143 10.78 0.37 6.03
C TYR A 143 10.47 1.01 7.38
N ALA A 144 11.52 1.13 8.18
CA ALA A 144 11.50 1.74 9.49
C ALA A 144 12.49 2.89 9.54
N GLY A 145 11.99 4.11 9.76
CA GLY A 145 12.83 5.24 10.15
C GLY A 145 13.04 5.32 11.66
N GLU A 146 13.68 6.40 12.12
CA GLU A 146 13.95 6.62 13.55
C GLU A 146 12.72 7.09 14.35
N TRP A 147 11.64 7.47 13.66
CA TRP A 147 10.41 7.98 14.26
C TRP A 147 9.65 6.94 15.08
N LYS A 148 8.86 7.41 16.05
CA LYS A 148 8.06 6.59 16.95
C LYS A 148 6.73 7.27 17.27
N ILE A 149 5.80 7.28 16.32
CA ILE A 149 4.49 7.89 16.53
C ILE A 149 3.64 6.94 17.37
N LYS A 150 3.56 7.17 18.68
CA LYS A 150 2.91 6.24 19.64
C LYS A 150 1.40 6.40 19.67
N ARG A 151 0.93 7.62 19.45
CA ARG A 151 -0.50 7.93 19.46
C ARG A 151 -1.24 7.22 18.31
N LYS A 152 -2.08 6.24 18.66
CA LYS A 152 -2.91 5.47 17.72
C LYS A 152 -3.73 6.35 16.75
N GLY A 153 -4.27 7.47 17.24
CA GLY A 153 -5.04 8.41 16.43
C GLY A 153 -4.23 9.08 15.31
N SER A 154 -2.91 9.17 15.48
CA SER A 154 -2.00 9.79 14.51
C SER A 154 -1.53 8.83 13.42
N HIS A 155 -1.61 7.51 13.64
CA HIS A 155 -1.11 6.48 12.71
C HIS A 155 -1.70 6.61 11.31
N GLY A 156 -2.95 7.03 11.19
CA GLY A 156 -3.59 7.21 9.89
C GLY A 156 -2.94 8.32 9.06
N ILE A 157 -2.73 9.49 9.66
CA ILE A 157 -2.07 10.63 9.01
C ILE A 157 -0.60 10.29 8.74
N THR A 158 0.07 9.64 9.69
CA THR A 158 1.46 9.22 9.50
C THR A 158 1.59 8.24 8.33
N ALA A 159 0.68 7.26 8.17
CA ALA A 159 0.73 6.34 7.04
C ALA A 159 0.62 7.08 5.69
N MET A 160 -0.21 8.12 5.61
CA MET A 160 -0.33 8.95 4.40
C MET A 160 0.94 9.74 4.12
N LEU A 161 1.51 10.37 5.15
CA LEU A 161 2.77 11.10 5.01
C LEU A 161 3.90 10.16 4.54
N LEU A 162 3.94 8.94 5.07
CA LEU A 162 4.91 7.93 4.64
C LEU A 162 4.70 7.51 3.18
N PHE A 163 3.46 7.49 2.67
CA PHE A 163 3.21 7.27 1.24
C PHE A 163 3.83 8.37 0.40
N GLU A 164 3.59 9.64 0.75
CA GLU A 164 4.17 10.78 0.03
C GLU A 164 5.67 10.71 0.00
N LEU A 165 6.30 10.53 1.17
CA LEU A 165 7.74 10.49 1.32
C LEU A 165 8.37 9.31 0.59
N HIS A 166 7.73 8.13 0.61
CA HIS A 166 8.21 6.98 -0.13
C HIS A 166 8.06 7.19 -1.64
N ALA A 167 6.92 7.73 -2.09
CA ALA A 167 6.63 7.95 -3.49
C ALA A 167 7.47 9.06 -4.13
N SER A 168 7.78 10.12 -3.39
CA SER A 168 8.67 11.20 -3.81
C SER A 168 10.15 10.83 -3.73
N THR A 169 10.48 9.65 -3.21
CA THR A 169 11.85 9.22 -2.83
C THR A 169 12.51 10.11 -1.78
N THR A 170 11.74 10.95 -1.09
CA THR A 170 12.26 11.86 -0.05
C THR A 170 12.21 11.26 1.36
N LEU A 171 11.97 9.95 1.49
CA LEU A 171 11.87 9.26 2.77
C LEU A 171 13.13 9.40 3.65
N ASN A 172 14.29 9.64 3.03
CA ASN A 172 15.56 9.89 3.71
C ASN A 172 15.72 11.33 4.25
N PHE A 173 14.77 12.24 4.00
CA PHE A 173 14.91 13.68 4.31
C PHE A 173 14.26 14.15 5.62
N LEU A 174 13.64 13.26 6.41
CA LEU A 174 13.04 13.63 7.70
C LEU A 174 13.59 12.78 8.85
N PRO A 175 14.76 13.14 9.41
CA PRO A 175 15.23 12.54 10.65
C PRO A 175 14.35 12.87 11.87
N ASN A 176 13.44 13.85 11.76
CA ASN A 176 12.66 14.39 12.89
C ASN A 176 11.14 14.25 12.72
N LEU A 177 10.66 13.18 12.10
CA LEU A 177 9.22 12.92 12.10
C LEU A 177 8.75 12.59 13.53
N ASP A 178 8.06 13.55 14.16
CA ASP A 178 7.53 13.43 15.52
C ASP A 178 6.01 13.65 15.57
N GLU A 179 5.40 13.42 16.75
CA GLU A 179 3.95 13.54 16.90
C GLU A 179 3.43 14.96 16.65
N ALA A 180 4.21 15.98 17.01
CA ALA A 180 3.84 17.37 16.82
C ALA A 180 3.77 17.72 15.32
N SER A 181 4.77 17.28 14.56
CA SER A 181 4.83 17.43 13.11
C SER A 181 3.66 16.72 12.42
N VAL A 182 3.32 15.50 12.84
CA VAL A 182 2.17 14.76 12.29
C VAL A 182 0.85 15.48 12.57
N ILE A 183 0.67 16.02 13.78
CA ILE A 183 -0.54 16.76 14.15
C ILE A 183 -0.66 18.04 13.33
N ASP A 184 0.44 18.77 13.15
CA ASP A 184 0.42 20.00 12.38
C ASP A 184 0.10 19.75 10.90
N VAL A 185 0.72 18.74 10.30
CA VAL A 185 0.39 18.27 8.95
C VAL A 185 -1.06 17.80 8.85
N GLY A 186 -1.61 17.19 9.90
CA GLY A 186 -3.02 16.80 9.98
C GLY A 186 -3.99 17.95 9.68
N LYS A 187 -3.66 19.16 10.10
CA LYS A 187 -4.47 20.36 9.83
C LYS A 187 -4.57 20.66 8.32
N ASN A 188 -3.49 20.41 7.57
CA ASN A 188 -3.47 20.61 6.11
C ASN A 188 -4.35 19.59 5.37
N TYR A 189 -4.68 18.48 6.03
CA TYR A 189 -5.60 17.46 5.53
C TYR A 189 -7.06 17.71 5.96
N GLY A 190 -7.34 18.80 6.69
CA GLY A 190 -8.67 19.12 7.21
C GLY A 190 -9.15 18.17 8.31
N VAL A 191 -8.21 17.55 9.05
CA VAL A 191 -8.47 16.59 10.14
C VAL A 191 -8.04 17.14 11.50
#